data_AF-A0A2A4S1C7-F1
#
_entry.id   AF-A0A2A4S1C7-F1
#
_cell.length_a   1.000
_cell.length_b   1.000
_cell.length_c   1.000
_cell.angle_alpha   90.00
_cell.angle_beta   90.00
_cell.angle_gamma   90.00
#
_symmetry.space_group_name_H-M   'P 1'
#
loop_
_entity.id
_entity.type
_entity.pdbx_description
1 polymer ?
#
loop_
_entity_poly.entity_id
_entity_poly.type
_entity_poly.pdbx_seq_one_letter_code
_entity_poly.pdbx_strand_id
1 'polypeptide(L)'
;MKPKSQSLRVYISTLALYAYTFASYAIGGSGISDSEWLRKIIAGCILALFVLVNIWSVKGMGKLADMMVYSKLIILTIIAFVFIKNGNTTLPDLIPQTQDVFLLTVLIVASVTFVAFEGFQLVIHAMNEMDQPEKKIPRAIYTSIALATRVYAVIALGAIMAIPFEDIIRDKEYALAAGANSVMGHWGTELVIAGALLAFLLVLMAGQGMGALLILYFEWSHNPQQLAFIATIYALLTTASWLYSKNHSTSR
;
A
#
# COMPACT_ATOMS: atom_id res chain seq x y z
N MET A 1 11.41 -24.41 -15.77
CA MET A 1 10.00 -24.07 -15.46
C MET A 1 9.73 -24.26 -13.95
N LYS A 2 10.03 -23.26 -13.12
CA LYS A 2 9.64 -23.13 -11.70
C LYS A 2 9.26 -21.69 -11.24
N PRO A 3 9.01 -20.66 -12.10
CA PRO A 3 8.81 -19.29 -11.60
C PRO A 3 7.40 -18.94 -11.11
N LYS A 4 6.39 -19.82 -11.23
CA LYS A 4 4.97 -19.43 -11.00
C LYS A 4 4.58 -19.25 -9.51
N SER A 5 5.16 -20.01 -8.56
CA SER A 5 4.73 -19.95 -7.15
C SER A 5 5.36 -18.83 -6.32
N GLN A 6 6.53 -18.31 -6.73
CA GLN A 6 7.11 -17.11 -6.10
C GLN A 6 6.28 -15.86 -6.37
N SER A 7 5.78 -15.73 -7.60
CA SER A 7 4.92 -14.62 -8.00
C SER A 7 3.62 -14.59 -7.18
N LEU A 8 3.01 -15.75 -6.92
CA LEU A 8 1.78 -15.84 -6.12
C LEU A 8 1.94 -15.30 -4.69
N ARG A 9 3.04 -15.66 -4.00
CA ARG A 9 3.26 -15.25 -2.61
C ARG A 9 3.36 -13.73 -2.49
N VAL A 10 4.09 -13.10 -3.40
CA VAL A 10 4.23 -11.64 -3.43
C VAL A 10 2.87 -10.98 -3.64
N TYR A 11 2.06 -11.47 -4.58
CA TYR A 11 0.72 -10.92 -4.81
C TYR A 11 -0.20 -11.04 -3.59
N ILE A 12 -0.23 -12.19 -2.92
CA ILE A 12 -1.08 -12.40 -1.73
C ILE A 12 -0.64 -11.49 -0.58
N SER A 13 0.66 -11.41 -0.29
CA SER A 13 1.19 -10.54 0.77
C SER A 13 0.90 -9.07 0.50
N THR A 14 1.07 -8.63 -0.75
CA THR A 14 0.82 -7.26 -1.17
C THR A 14 -0.68 -6.91 -1.12
N LEU A 15 -1.55 -7.84 -1.54
CA LEU A 15 -3.00 -7.66 -1.45
C LEU A 15 -3.48 -7.55 0.01
N ALA A 16 -2.91 -8.38 0.90
CA ALA A 16 -3.18 -8.33 2.33
C ALA A 16 -2.71 -6.99 2.95
N LEU A 17 -1.52 -6.52 2.57
CA LEU A 17 -1.00 -5.22 2.99
C LEU A 17 -1.96 -4.09 2.56
N TYR A 18 -2.37 -4.06 1.29
CA TYR A 18 -3.26 -3.01 0.79
C TYR A 18 -4.64 -3.04 1.44
N ALA A 19 -5.21 -4.22 1.67
CA ALA A 19 -6.48 -4.33 2.37
C ALA A 19 -6.39 -3.91 3.85
N TYR A 20 -5.31 -4.27 4.53
CA TYR A 20 -5.06 -3.82 5.89
C TYR A 20 -4.92 -2.29 5.95
N THR A 21 -4.19 -1.71 4.99
CA THR A 21 -4.00 -0.26 4.92
C THR A 21 -5.30 0.46 4.57
N PHE A 22 -6.09 -0.07 3.63
CA PHE A 22 -7.45 0.42 3.37
C PHE A 22 -8.27 0.42 4.65
N ALA A 23 -8.28 -0.69 5.40
CA ALA A 23 -9.02 -0.78 6.65
C ALA A 23 -8.52 0.28 7.66
N SER A 24 -7.21 0.43 7.82
CA SER A 24 -6.62 1.49 8.67
C SER A 24 -7.11 2.90 8.31
N TYR A 25 -7.23 3.22 7.02
CA TYR A 25 -7.77 4.52 6.58
C TYR A 25 -9.28 4.62 6.77
N ALA A 26 -10.02 3.56 6.47
CA ALA A 26 -11.48 3.55 6.53
C ALA A 26 -12.03 3.68 7.97
N ILE A 27 -11.33 3.12 8.96
CA ILE A 27 -11.73 3.21 10.37
C ILE A 27 -10.83 4.11 11.22
N GLY A 28 -9.76 4.69 10.66
CA GLY A 28 -8.74 5.42 11.43
C GLY A 28 -9.25 6.64 12.19
N GLY A 29 -10.29 7.31 11.67
CA GLY A 29 -10.94 8.45 12.33
C GLY A 29 -12.06 8.08 13.32
N SER A 30 -12.32 6.79 13.54
CA SER A 30 -13.43 6.31 14.37
C SER A 30 -12.92 5.75 15.70
N GLY A 31 -13.71 5.84 16.78
CA GLY A 31 -13.34 5.32 18.11
C GLY A 31 -13.16 3.79 18.20
N ILE A 32 -13.23 3.09 17.07
CA ILE A 32 -12.99 1.65 16.93
C ILE A 32 -11.64 1.33 16.26
N SER A 33 -10.83 2.35 15.94
CA SER A 33 -9.50 2.26 15.29
C SER A 33 -8.47 1.44 16.08
N ASP A 34 -8.58 1.45 17.41
CA ASP A 34 -7.59 0.87 18.31
C ASP A 34 -7.61 -0.66 18.32
N SER A 35 -8.73 -1.26 17.86
CA SER A 35 -8.85 -2.72 17.79
C SER A 35 -8.17 -3.27 16.54
N GLU A 36 -6.96 -3.81 16.71
CA GLU A 36 -6.20 -4.48 15.63
C GLU A 36 -6.99 -5.66 15.03
N TRP A 37 -7.74 -6.40 15.86
CA TRP A 37 -8.51 -7.54 15.40
C TRP A 37 -9.67 -7.11 14.49
N LEU A 38 -10.37 -6.03 14.84
CA LEU A 38 -11.44 -5.48 14.02
C LEU A 38 -10.92 -5.02 12.66
N ARG A 39 -9.75 -4.36 12.64
CA ARG A 39 -9.09 -3.94 11.40
C ARG A 39 -8.78 -5.10 10.47
N LYS A 40 -8.31 -6.23 11.01
CA LYS A 40 -8.06 -7.47 10.25
C LYS A 40 -9.35 -8.06 9.68
N ILE A 41 -10.45 -8.06 10.45
CA ILE A 41 -11.75 -8.52 9.97
C ILE A 41 -12.24 -7.65 8.82
N ILE A 42 -12.20 -6.32 8.98
CA ILE A 42 -12.62 -5.37 7.95
C ILE A 42 -11.79 -5.54 6.67
N ALA A 43 -10.46 -5.66 6.80
CA ALA A 43 -9.58 -5.95 5.67
C ALA A 43 -9.97 -7.25 4.95
N GLY A 44 -10.26 -8.33 5.69
CA GLY A 44 -10.73 -9.59 5.13
C GLY A 44 -12.08 -9.46 4.41
N CYS A 45 -13.04 -8.74 4.98
CA CYS A 45 -14.33 -8.47 4.36
C CYS A 45 -14.21 -7.67 3.06
N ILE A 46 -13.36 -6.64 3.06
CA ILE A 46 -13.09 -5.83 1.86
C ILE A 46 -12.45 -6.70 0.77
N LEU A 47 -11.46 -7.51 1.11
CA LEU A 47 -10.86 -8.45 0.15
C LEU A 47 -11.91 -9.38 -0.46
N ALA A 48 -12.76 -9.99 0.38
CA ALA A 48 -13.82 -10.86 -0.09
C ALA A 48 -14.79 -10.12 -1.03
N LEU A 49 -15.19 -8.89 -0.67
CA LEU A 49 -16.05 -8.05 -1.50
C LEU A 49 -15.41 -7.74 -2.86
N PHE A 50 -14.14 -7.31 -2.88
CA PHE A 50 -13.44 -6.99 -4.13
C PHE A 50 -13.21 -8.21 -5.00
N VAL A 51 -12.96 -9.37 -4.40
CA VAL A 51 -12.89 -10.64 -5.12
C VAL A 51 -14.23 -10.93 -5.80
N LEU A 52 -15.36 -10.81 -5.09
CA LEU A 52 -16.68 -11.04 -5.66
C LEU A 52 -17.00 -10.08 -6.82
N VAL A 53 -16.70 -8.79 -6.65
CA VAL A 53 -16.90 -7.78 -7.70
C VAL A 53 -16.06 -8.08 -8.93
N ASN A 54 -14.77 -8.40 -8.76
CA ASN A 54 -13.87 -8.73 -9.86
C ASN A 54 -14.28 -10.01 -10.61
N ILE A 55 -14.85 -11.00 -9.92
CA ILE A 55 -15.39 -12.21 -10.57
C ILE A 55 -16.63 -11.87 -11.41
N TRP A 56 -17.50 -10.98 -10.91
CA TRP A 56 -18.79 -10.73 -11.54
C TRP A 56 -18.70 -9.78 -12.75
N SER A 57 -17.87 -8.74 -12.71
CA SER A 57 -17.77 -7.80 -13.83
C SER A 57 -16.44 -7.05 -13.89
N VAL A 58 -15.77 -7.18 -15.03
CA VAL A 58 -14.57 -6.40 -15.38
C VAL A 58 -14.82 -5.38 -16.50
N LYS A 59 -16.05 -5.31 -17.01
CA LYS A 59 -16.39 -4.48 -18.17
C LYS A 59 -16.39 -3.00 -17.79
N GLY A 60 -15.61 -2.20 -18.52
CA GLY A 60 -15.54 -0.74 -18.33
C GLY A 60 -14.55 -0.25 -17.27
N MET A 61 -13.75 -1.14 -16.67
CA MET A 61 -12.80 -0.77 -15.60
C MET A 61 -11.69 0.19 -16.04
N GLY A 62 -11.31 0.22 -17.32
CA GLY A 62 -10.23 1.09 -17.81
C GLY A 62 -10.47 2.59 -17.56
N LYS A 63 -11.64 3.11 -17.95
CA LYS A 63 -11.97 4.54 -17.74
C LYS A 63 -12.06 4.92 -16.26
N LEU A 64 -12.57 4.01 -15.44
CA LEU A 64 -12.67 4.21 -14.00
C LEU A 64 -11.27 4.23 -13.35
N ALA A 65 -10.39 3.34 -13.79
CA ALA A 65 -9.01 3.29 -13.35
C ALA A 65 -8.25 4.58 -13.71
N ASP A 66 -8.40 5.08 -14.94
CA ASP A 66 -7.81 6.35 -15.36
C ASP A 66 -8.30 7.51 -14.48
N MET A 67 -9.61 7.60 -14.25
CA MET A 67 -10.20 8.61 -13.37
C MET A 67 -9.64 8.53 -11.95
N MET A 68 -9.52 7.34 -11.38
CA MET A 68 -8.93 7.13 -10.05
C MET A 68 -7.47 7.58 -9.98
N VAL A 69 -6.68 7.34 -11.05
CA VAL A 69 -5.28 7.78 -11.14
C VAL A 69 -5.18 9.30 -11.16
N TYR A 70 -5.96 9.98 -12.00
CA TYR A 70 -5.92 11.46 -12.04
C TYR A 70 -6.40 12.08 -10.73
N SER A 71 -7.50 11.57 -10.16
CA SER A 71 -8.05 12.07 -8.89
C SER A 71 -7.05 11.95 -7.74
N LYS A 72 -6.40 10.80 -7.56
CA LYS A 72 -5.41 10.65 -6.48
C LYS A 72 -4.20 11.56 -6.67
N LEU A 73 -3.74 11.80 -7.90
CA LEU A 73 -2.62 12.70 -8.16
C LEU A 73 -2.97 14.15 -7.84
N ILE A 74 -4.19 14.59 -8.15
CA ILE A 74 -4.68 15.93 -7.78
C ILE A 74 -4.72 16.06 -6.25
N ILE A 75 -5.32 15.08 -5.56
CA ILE A 75 -5.41 15.06 -4.10
C ILE A 75 -4.01 15.14 -3.47
N LEU A 76 -3.08 14.29 -3.91
CA LEU A 76 -1.71 14.28 -3.42
C LEU A 76 -0.96 15.59 -3.67
N THR A 77 -1.19 16.23 -4.82
CA THR A 77 -0.58 17.53 -5.14
C THR A 77 -1.11 18.62 -4.21
N ILE A 78 -2.41 18.63 -3.94
CA ILE A 78 -3.04 19.58 -3.00
C ILE A 78 -2.48 19.36 -1.59
N ILE A 79 -2.45 18.13 -1.09
CA ILE A 79 -1.93 17.79 0.24
C ILE A 79 -0.46 18.21 0.37
N ALA A 80 0.37 17.85 -0.60
CA ALA A 80 1.77 18.21 -0.60
C ALA A 80 1.98 19.73 -0.54
N PHE A 81 1.24 20.49 -1.37
CA PHE A 81 1.34 21.94 -1.39
C PHE A 81 0.93 22.56 -0.04
N VAL A 82 -0.17 22.08 0.54
CA VAL A 82 -0.66 22.58 1.82
C VAL A 82 0.32 22.26 2.96
N PHE A 83 0.84 21.03 2.99
CA PHE A 83 1.81 20.62 4.00
C PHE A 83 3.09 21.45 3.93
N ILE A 84 3.64 21.68 2.73
CA ILE A 84 4.84 22.51 2.57
C ILE A 84 4.57 23.96 3.00
N LYS A 85 3.41 24.52 2.66
CA LYS A 85 3.07 25.90 2.99
C LYS A 85 2.84 26.13 4.49
N ASN A 86 2.26 25.14 5.17
CA ASN A 86 1.88 25.24 6.57
C ASN A 86 2.88 24.52 7.50
N GLY A 87 3.99 24.02 6.95
CA GLY A 87 5.04 23.38 7.72
C GLY A 87 5.80 24.39 8.58
N ASN A 88 5.85 24.13 9.88
CA ASN A 88 6.54 25.00 10.84
C ASN A 88 8.00 24.54 11.10
N THR A 89 8.36 23.33 10.68
CA THR A 89 9.69 22.75 10.86
C THR A 89 10.54 23.01 9.62
N THR A 90 11.76 23.53 9.80
CA THR A 90 12.68 23.79 8.68
C THR A 90 13.58 22.59 8.39
N LEU A 91 14.06 22.46 7.15
CA LEU A 91 15.00 21.39 6.75
C LEU A 91 16.22 21.24 7.68
N PRO A 92 16.86 22.33 8.16
CA PRO A 92 17.94 22.25 9.15
C PRO A 92 17.55 21.60 10.48
N ASP A 93 16.30 21.78 10.95
CA ASP A 93 15.81 21.19 12.21
C ASP A 93 15.53 19.68 12.06
N LEU A 94 15.33 19.22 10.83
CA LEU A 94 15.07 17.81 10.49
C LEU A 94 16.34 16.96 10.37
N ILE A 95 17.51 17.59 10.33
CA ILE A 95 18.81 16.88 10.26
C ILE A 95 19.31 16.70 11.70
N PRO A 96 19.22 15.50 12.30
CA PRO A 96 19.71 15.28 13.65
C PRO A 96 21.22 15.48 13.65
N GLN A 97 21.73 16.33 14.54
CA GLN A 97 23.16 16.66 14.57
C GLN A 97 24.05 15.49 15.05
N THR A 98 23.47 14.42 15.63
CA THR A 98 24.24 13.37 16.33
C THR A 98 23.56 11.99 16.35
N GLN A 99 23.09 11.45 15.22
CA GLN A 99 22.68 10.03 15.18
C GLN A 99 23.63 9.21 14.31
N ASP A 100 24.27 8.22 14.93
CA ASP A 100 24.94 7.12 14.22
C ASP A 100 23.86 6.28 13.52
N VAL A 101 23.57 6.60 12.26
CA VAL A 101 22.64 5.81 11.46
C VAL A 101 23.35 4.55 10.99
N PHE A 102 23.04 3.42 11.60
CA PHE A 102 23.60 2.14 11.22
C PHE A 102 23.16 1.74 9.80
N LEU A 103 24.09 1.25 8.97
CA LEU A 103 23.82 0.89 7.57
C LEU A 103 22.65 -0.10 7.43
N LEU A 104 22.53 -1.06 8.36
CA LEU A 104 21.43 -2.01 8.35
C LEU A 104 20.06 -1.34 8.50
N THR A 105 19.96 -0.27 9.30
CA THR A 105 18.71 0.50 9.46
C THR A 105 18.33 1.16 8.14
N VAL A 106 19.30 1.76 7.44
CA VAL A 106 19.07 2.34 6.11
C VAL A 106 18.59 1.28 5.13
N LEU A 107 19.22 0.10 5.14
CA LEU A 107 18.83 -1.01 4.26
C LEU A 107 17.43 -1.55 4.58
N ILE A 108 17.05 -1.63 5.86
CA ILE A 108 15.70 -2.05 6.27
C ILE A 108 14.66 -1.02 5.78
N VAL A 109 14.88 0.27 6.03
CA VAL A 109 13.96 1.34 5.60
C VAL A 109 13.86 1.40 4.07
N ALA A 110 14.98 1.28 3.36
CA ALA A 110 15.00 1.22 1.91
C ALA A 110 14.23 0.01 1.37
N SER A 111 14.37 -1.16 2.01
CA SER A 111 13.65 -2.38 1.62
C SER A 111 12.15 -2.26 1.80
N VAL A 112 11.69 -1.68 2.92
CA VAL A 112 10.26 -1.44 3.16
C VAL A 112 9.72 -0.39 2.19
N THR A 113 10.49 0.66 1.92
CA THR A 113 10.09 1.73 0.99
C THR A 113 10.03 1.22 -0.45
N PHE A 114 10.88 0.27 -0.84
CA PHE A 114 10.87 -0.34 -2.17
C PHE A 114 9.52 -1.00 -2.49
N VAL A 115 8.82 -1.54 -1.49
CA VAL A 115 7.46 -2.12 -1.66
C VAL A 115 6.48 -1.09 -2.22
N ALA A 116 6.65 0.21 -1.92
CA ALA A 116 5.79 1.27 -2.47
C ALA A 116 5.97 1.46 -3.99
N PHE A 117 7.10 1.01 -4.57
CA PHE A 117 7.36 1.05 -6.01
C PHE A 117 6.89 -0.22 -6.74
N GLU A 118 6.33 -1.20 -6.03
CA GLU A 118 5.71 -2.36 -6.67
C GLU A 118 4.60 -1.93 -7.64
N GLY A 119 4.50 -2.67 -8.75
CA GLY A 119 3.46 -2.45 -9.77
C GLY A 119 3.95 -1.90 -11.10
N PHE A 120 5.19 -1.42 -11.24
CA PHE A 120 5.73 -1.05 -12.57
C PHE A 120 5.71 -2.23 -13.56
N GLN A 121 5.78 -3.47 -13.06
CA GLN A 121 5.68 -4.70 -13.84
C GLN A 121 4.32 -4.89 -14.53
N LEU A 122 3.25 -4.24 -14.03
CA LEU A 122 1.91 -4.31 -14.63
C LEU A 122 1.90 -3.82 -16.08
N VAL A 123 2.80 -2.90 -16.45
CA VAL A 123 2.97 -2.41 -17.82
C VAL A 123 3.29 -3.54 -18.80
N ILE A 124 4.03 -4.55 -18.35
CA ILE A 124 4.45 -5.69 -19.18
C ILE A 124 3.25 -6.60 -19.48
N HIS A 125 2.26 -6.68 -18.59
CA HIS A 125 1.07 -7.50 -18.82
C HIS A 125 0.26 -7.03 -20.05
N ALA A 126 0.32 -5.74 -20.37
CA ALA A 126 -0.32 -5.16 -21.54
C ALA A 126 0.59 -5.12 -22.79
N MET A 127 1.71 -5.84 -22.80
CA MET A 127 2.68 -5.76 -23.91
C MET A 127 2.08 -6.13 -25.28
N ASN A 128 1.14 -7.08 -25.31
CA ASN A 128 0.50 -7.56 -26.54
C ASN A 128 -0.54 -6.56 -27.08
N GLU A 129 -0.93 -5.57 -26.28
CA GLU A 129 -1.90 -4.52 -26.63
C GLU A 129 -1.20 -3.19 -26.95
N MET A 130 0.14 -3.16 -26.91
CA MET A 130 0.94 -1.94 -27.02
C MET A 130 1.66 -1.88 -28.37
N ASP A 131 1.53 -0.77 -29.11
CA ASP A 131 2.36 -0.59 -30.31
C ASP A 131 3.83 -0.36 -29.92
N GLN A 132 4.76 -1.02 -30.62
CA GLN A 132 6.20 -0.89 -30.38
C GLN A 132 6.60 -1.15 -28.90
N PRO A 133 6.26 -2.33 -28.34
CA PRO A 133 6.47 -2.63 -26.92
C PRO A 133 7.94 -2.53 -26.52
N GLU A 134 8.86 -2.91 -27.41
CA GLU A 134 10.33 -2.82 -27.21
C GLU A 134 10.81 -1.41 -26.84
N LYS A 135 10.12 -0.36 -27.34
CA LYS A 135 10.46 1.04 -27.07
C LYS A 135 9.57 1.66 -26.01
N LYS A 136 8.27 1.34 -26.01
CA LYS A 136 7.28 1.95 -25.10
C LYS A 136 7.33 1.37 -23.69
N ILE A 137 7.57 0.07 -23.52
CA ILE A 137 7.65 -0.56 -22.18
C ILE A 137 8.77 0.04 -21.34
N PRO A 138 10.04 0.11 -21.81
CA PRO A 138 11.10 0.72 -21.00
C PRO A 138 10.81 2.17 -20.65
N ARG A 139 10.31 2.96 -21.61
CA ARG A 139 9.94 4.36 -21.39
C ARG A 139 8.84 4.49 -20.33
N ALA A 140 7.79 3.68 -20.40
CA ALA A 140 6.69 3.69 -19.44
C ALA A 140 7.15 3.29 -18.02
N ILE A 141 8.04 2.30 -17.91
CA ILE A 141 8.60 1.90 -16.60
C ILE A 141 9.47 3.02 -16.02
N TYR A 142 10.46 3.54 -16.76
CA TYR A 142 11.35 4.58 -16.21
C TYR A 142 10.62 5.89 -15.92
N THR A 143 9.67 6.31 -16.76
CA THR A 143 8.90 7.53 -16.53
C THR A 143 7.94 7.39 -15.35
N SER A 144 7.29 6.23 -15.18
CA SER A 144 6.40 6.00 -14.04
C SER A 144 7.17 5.94 -12.72
N ILE A 145 8.33 5.27 -12.68
CA ILE A 145 9.21 5.25 -11.50
C ILE A 145 9.68 6.67 -11.15
N ALA A 146 10.24 7.41 -12.12
CA ALA A 146 10.73 8.76 -11.86
C ALA A 146 9.63 9.72 -11.37
N LEU A 147 8.42 9.62 -11.94
CA LEU A 147 7.27 10.39 -11.51
C LEU A 147 6.83 10.01 -10.09
N ALA A 148 6.70 8.71 -9.80
CA ALA A 148 6.35 8.21 -8.47
C ALA A 148 7.37 8.64 -7.42
N THR A 149 8.67 8.52 -7.71
CA THR A 149 9.74 8.97 -6.82
C THR A 149 9.60 10.45 -6.48
N ARG A 150 9.34 11.30 -7.50
CA ARG A 150 9.15 12.74 -7.27
C ARG A 150 7.94 13.03 -6.39
N VAL A 151 6.81 12.38 -6.67
CA VAL A 151 5.58 12.53 -5.88
C VAL A 151 5.82 12.10 -4.43
N TYR A 152 6.42 10.93 -4.21
CA TYR A 152 6.72 10.43 -2.87
C TYR A 152 7.69 11.32 -2.11
N ALA A 153 8.76 11.81 -2.75
CA ALA A 153 9.71 12.71 -2.11
C ALA A 153 9.04 14.03 -1.67
N VAL A 154 8.19 14.60 -2.54
CA VAL A 154 7.48 15.86 -2.26
C VAL A 154 6.47 15.69 -1.13
N ILE A 155 5.69 14.62 -1.12
CA ILE A 155 4.72 14.34 -0.04
C ILE A 155 5.45 14.05 1.27
N ALA A 156 6.50 13.22 1.25
CA ALA A 156 7.27 12.88 2.44
C ALA A 156 7.89 14.14 3.06
N LEU A 157 8.49 15.00 2.23
CA LEU A 157 9.04 16.28 2.67
C LEU A 157 7.97 17.19 3.29
N GLY A 158 6.81 17.33 2.64
CA GLY A 158 5.70 18.08 3.20
C GLY A 158 5.23 17.51 4.54
N ALA A 159 5.07 16.19 4.62
CA ALA A 159 4.60 15.51 5.83
C ALA A 159 5.52 15.73 7.03
N ILE A 160 6.84 15.58 6.87
CA ILE A 160 7.80 15.79 7.97
C ILE A 160 7.94 17.27 8.37
N MET A 161 7.61 18.21 7.47
CA MET A 161 7.58 19.64 7.80
C MET A 161 6.31 20.06 8.54
N ALA A 162 5.18 19.41 8.25
CA ALA A 162 3.86 19.78 8.75
C ALA A 162 3.39 18.97 9.97
N ILE A 163 3.87 17.73 10.12
CA ILE A 163 3.37 16.77 11.11
C ILE A 163 4.50 16.45 12.10
N PRO A 164 4.28 16.60 13.42
CA PRO A 164 5.24 16.16 14.43
C PRO A 164 5.60 14.68 14.29
N PHE A 165 6.87 14.32 14.47
CA PHE A 165 7.33 12.93 14.36
C PHE A 165 6.60 11.97 15.30
N GLU A 166 6.25 12.45 16.50
CA GLU A 166 5.49 11.68 17.49
C GLU A 166 4.11 11.26 16.97
N ASP A 167 3.43 12.16 16.26
CA ASP A 167 2.14 11.88 15.63
C ASP A 167 2.29 10.90 14.45
N ILE A 168 3.35 11.05 13.64
CA ILE A 168 3.64 10.09 12.55
C ILE A 168 3.85 8.67 13.11
N ILE A 169 4.59 8.55 14.21
CA ILE A 169 4.88 7.26 14.85
C ILE A 169 3.62 6.69 15.52
N ARG A 170 2.82 7.54 16.19
CA ARG A 170 1.59 7.13 16.88
C ARG A 170 0.53 6.64 15.88
N ASP A 171 0.28 7.43 14.84
CA ASP A 171 -0.86 7.24 13.94
C ASP A 171 -0.54 6.28 12.77
N LYS A 172 0.74 5.91 12.59
CA LYS A 172 1.20 4.86 11.67
C LYS A 172 0.64 5.03 10.26
N GLU A 173 -0.15 4.05 9.78
CA GLU A 173 -0.73 4.09 8.44
C GLU A 173 -1.64 5.31 8.24
N TYR A 174 -2.31 5.78 9.30
CA TYR A 174 -3.27 6.89 9.29
C TYR A 174 -2.59 8.27 9.47
N ALA A 175 -1.27 8.32 9.66
CA ALA A 175 -0.52 9.54 9.99
C ALA A 175 -0.77 10.72 9.03
N LEU A 176 -0.85 10.46 7.72
CA LEU A 176 -1.12 11.50 6.72
C LEU A 176 -2.51 12.13 6.88
N ALA A 177 -3.52 11.34 7.22
CA ALA A 177 -4.88 11.84 7.43
C ALA A 177 -5.00 12.56 8.79
N ALA A 178 -4.41 12.00 9.84
CA ALA A 178 -4.34 12.65 11.15
C ALA A 178 -3.59 14.00 11.09
N GLY A 179 -2.45 14.04 10.39
CA GLY A 179 -1.70 15.28 10.17
C GLY A 179 -2.40 16.28 9.26
N ALA A 180 -3.21 15.82 8.31
CA ALA A 180 -4.05 16.75 7.55
C ALA A 180 -5.12 17.44 8.41
N ASN A 181 -5.57 16.79 9.48
CA ASN A 181 -6.48 17.42 10.45
C ASN A 181 -5.84 18.62 11.16
N SER A 182 -4.57 18.52 11.54
CA SER A 182 -3.89 19.62 12.25
C SER A 182 -3.66 20.84 11.34
N VAL A 183 -3.57 20.63 10.02
CA VAL A 183 -3.28 21.68 9.05
C VAL A 183 -4.54 22.28 8.40
N MET A 184 -5.51 21.43 8.04
CA MET A 184 -6.71 21.79 7.26
C MET A 184 -8.02 21.49 7.99
N GLY A 185 -7.98 20.96 9.22
CA GLY A 185 -9.15 20.47 9.93
C GLY A 185 -9.76 19.23 9.28
N HIS A 186 -11.02 18.95 9.63
CA HIS A 186 -11.72 17.74 9.20
C HIS A 186 -11.74 17.53 7.68
N TRP A 187 -11.86 18.60 6.90
CA TRP A 187 -11.84 18.52 5.43
C TRP A 187 -10.51 18.02 4.87
N GLY A 188 -9.39 18.32 5.53
CA GLY A 188 -8.08 17.77 5.18
C GLY A 188 -8.05 16.27 5.37
N THR A 189 -8.50 15.81 6.53
CA THR A 189 -8.61 14.39 6.88
C THR A 189 -9.42 13.62 5.85
N GLU A 190 -10.63 14.08 5.55
CA GLU A 190 -11.54 13.45 4.59
C GLU A 190 -10.93 13.41 3.18
N LEU A 191 -10.23 14.47 2.77
CA LEU A 191 -9.57 14.51 1.47
C LEU A 191 -8.45 13.47 1.36
N VAL A 192 -7.63 13.31 2.41
CA VAL A 192 -6.57 12.30 2.44
C VAL A 192 -7.16 10.89 2.45
N ILE A 193 -8.18 10.65 3.29
CA ILE A 193 -8.87 9.36 3.35
C ILE A 193 -9.44 9.02 1.97
N ALA A 194 -10.16 9.95 1.32
CA ALA A 194 -10.70 9.73 -0.01
C ALA A 194 -9.60 9.37 -1.02
N GLY A 195 -8.49 10.10 -1.02
CA GLY A 195 -7.34 9.80 -1.89
C GLY A 195 -6.72 8.43 -1.63
N ALA A 196 -6.54 8.06 -0.37
CA ALA A 196 -6.00 6.77 0.04
C ALA A 196 -6.93 5.62 -0.36
N LEU A 197 -8.23 5.73 -0.06
CA LEU A 197 -9.22 4.72 -0.45
C LEU A 197 -9.26 4.57 -1.97
N LEU A 198 -9.29 5.65 -2.76
CA LEU A 198 -9.23 5.58 -4.22
C LEU A 198 -7.97 4.85 -4.72
N ALA A 199 -6.81 5.11 -4.11
CA ALA A 199 -5.57 4.44 -4.48
C ALA A 199 -5.62 2.93 -4.20
N PHE A 200 -6.12 2.51 -3.04
CA PHE A 200 -6.28 1.09 -2.71
C PHE A 200 -7.35 0.40 -3.55
N LEU A 201 -8.49 1.06 -3.80
CA LEU A 201 -9.55 0.58 -4.69
C LEU A 201 -9.00 0.25 -6.07
N LEU A 202 -8.24 1.18 -6.66
CA LEU A 202 -7.61 0.98 -7.96
C LEU A 202 -6.73 -0.28 -7.97
N VAL A 203 -5.94 -0.52 -6.92
CA VAL A 203 -5.06 -1.68 -6.84
C VAL A 203 -5.85 -2.99 -6.72
N LEU A 204 -6.91 -3.00 -5.92
CA LEU A 204 -7.80 -4.16 -5.80
C LEU A 204 -8.54 -4.46 -7.12
N MET A 205 -8.81 -3.44 -7.93
CA MET A 205 -9.43 -3.55 -9.27
C MET A 205 -8.44 -3.92 -10.38
N ALA A 206 -7.16 -3.56 -10.27
CA ALA A 206 -6.14 -3.74 -11.31
C ALA A 206 -5.73 -5.23 -11.56
N GLY A 207 -6.59 -6.19 -11.23
CA GLY A 207 -6.40 -7.60 -11.56
C GLY A 207 -5.42 -8.36 -10.66
N GLN A 208 -4.83 -7.73 -9.63
CA GLN A 208 -3.98 -8.46 -8.66
C GLN A 208 -4.77 -9.54 -7.91
N GLY A 209 -6.04 -9.27 -7.58
CA GLY A 209 -6.95 -10.28 -7.00
C GLY A 209 -7.29 -11.41 -7.97
N MET A 210 -7.58 -11.09 -9.23
CA MET A 210 -7.90 -12.06 -10.28
C MET A 210 -6.69 -12.96 -10.61
N GLY A 211 -5.49 -12.36 -10.71
CA GLY A 211 -4.24 -13.08 -10.96
C GLY A 211 -3.89 -14.04 -9.82
N ALA A 212 -4.01 -13.58 -8.57
CA ALA A 212 -3.81 -14.45 -7.40
C ALA A 212 -4.80 -15.62 -7.37
N LEU A 213 -6.09 -15.37 -7.66
CA LEU A 213 -7.12 -16.41 -7.70
C LEU A 213 -6.93 -17.40 -8.85
N LEU A 214 -6.57 -16.95 -10.04
CA LEU A 214 -6.27 -17.82 -11.18
C LEU A 214 -5.06 -18.71 -10.91
N ILE A 215 -4.04 -18.18 -10.24
CA ILE A 215 -2.88 -18.99 -9.83
C ILE A 215 -3.27 -19.97 -8.73
N LEU A 216 -4.06 -19.56 -7.72
CA LEU A 216 -4.58 -20.47 -6.69
C LEU A 216 -5.45 -21.57 -7.29
N TYR A 217 -6.32 -21.24 -8.23
CA TYR A 217 -7.14 -22.21 -8.98
C TYR A 217 -6.25 -23.17 -9.77
N PHE A 218 -5.28 -22.66 -10.52
CA PHE A 218 -4.34 -23.49 -11.27
C PHE A 218 -3.55 -24.44 -10.36
N GLU A 219 -3.09 -23.95 -9.20
CA GLU A 219 -2.29 -24.70 -8.23
C GLU A 219 -3.14 -25.72 -7.46
N TRP A 220 -4.40 -25.39 -7.15
CA TRP A 220 -5.39 -26.33 -6.64
C TRP A 220 -5.65 -27.47 -7.65
N SER A 221 -5.82 -27.13 -8.93
CA SER A 221 -6.13 -28.11 -9.97
C SER A 221 -4.94 -28.96 -10.42
N HIS A 222 -3.71 -28.43 -10.40
CA HIS A 222 -2.54 -29.13 -10.96
C HIS A 222 -1.47 -29.53 -9.91
N ASN A 223 -1.38 -28.84 -8.77
CA ASN A 223 -0.36 -29.09 -7.73
C ASN A 223 -0.92 -28.97 -6.29
N PRO A 224 -1.95 -29.74 -5.91
CA PRO A 224 -2.62 -29.59 -4.61
C PRO A 224 -1.71 -29.85 -3.40
N GLN A 225 -0.70 -30.71 -3.55
CA GLN A 225 0.29 -30.99 -2.49
C GLN A 225 1.16 -29.76 -2.18
N GLN A 226 1.54 -28.98 -3.21
CA GLN A 226 2.31 -27.75 -3.03
C GLN A 226 1.46 -26.66 -2.37
N LEU A 227 0.19 -26.55 -2.76
CA LEU A 227 -0.75 -25.61 -2.15
C LEU A 227 -0.99 -25.94 -0.67
N ALA A 228 -1.18 -27.23 -0.34
CA ALA A 228 -1.31 -27.69 1.04
C ALA A 228 -0.06 -27.36 1.87
N PHE A 229 1.14 -27.59 1.33
CA PHE A 229 2.40 -27.25 1.99
C PHE A 229 2.53 -25.75 2.29
N ILE A 230 2.19 -24.89 1.32
CA ILE A 230 2.17 -23.44 1.52
C ILE A 230 1.16 -23.06 2.61
N ALA A 231 -0.06 -23.58 2.55
CA ALA A 231 -1.10 -23.32 3.54
C ALA A 231 -0.67 -23.75 4.95
N THR A 232 -0.01 -24.90 5.09
CA THR A 232 0.54 -25.38 6.36
C THR A 232 1.61 -24.44 6.92
N ILE A 233 2.56 -24.00 6.09
CA ILE A 233 3.60 -23.04 6.53
C ILE A 233 2.95 -21.73 7.00
N TYR A 234 1.97 -21.20 6.26
CA TYR A 234 1.29 -19.97 6.67
C TYR A 234 0.49 -20.13 7.96
N ALA A 235 -0.21 -21.26 8.14
CA ALA A 235 -0.90 -21.55 9.39
C ALA A 235 0.09 -21.63 10.57
N LEU A 236 1.22 -22.31 10.39
CA LEU A 236 2.29 -22.38 11.38
C LEU A 236 2.91 -21.02 11.69
N LEU A 237 3.27 -20.22 10.68
CA LEU A 237 3.84 -18.88 10.88
C LEU A 237 2.85 -17.93 11.55
N THR A 238 1.57 -18.01 11.17
CA THR A 238 0.51 -17.17 11.76
C THR A 238 0.27 -17.55 13.22
N THR A 239 0.17 -18.84 13.53
CA THR A 239 0.01 -19.33 14.90
C THR A 239 1.24 -19.05 15.76
N ALA A 240 2.45 -19.23 15.21
CA ALA A 240 3.70 -18.89 15.89
C ALA A 240 3.81 -17.38 16.16
N SER A 241 3.50 -16.53 15.18
CA SER A 241 3.49 -15.07 15.34
C SER A 241 2.45 -14.61 16.37
N TRP A 242 1.27 -15.24 16.36
CA TRP A 242 0.21 -14.97 17.34
C TRP A 242 0.61 -15.40 18.77
N LEU A 243 1.21 -16.59 18.94
CA LEU A 243 1.76 -17.06 20.21
C LEU A 243 2.88 -16.15 20.71
N TYR A 244 3.79 -15.74 19.82
CA TYR A 244 4.90 -14.85 20.14
C TYR A 244 4.41 -13.47 20.59
N SER A 245 3.46 -12.88 19.86
CA SER A 245 2.83 -11.59 20.19
C SER A 245 2.08 -11.65 21.53
N LYS A 246 1.34 -12.73 21.80
CA LYS A 246 0.61 -12.91 23.06
C LYS A 246 1.53 -12.96 24.29
N ASN A 247 2.70 -13.60 24.16
CA ASN A 247 3.66 -13.72 25.26
C ASN A 247 4.47 -12.43 25.55
N HIS A 248 4.45 -11.45 24.64
CA HIS A 248 5.19 -10.19 24.78
C HIS A 248 4.29 -8.95 24.89
N SER A 249 2.97 -9.15 24.99
CA SER A 249 1.98 -8.08 25.22
C SER A 249 1.87 -7.64 26.68
N THR A 250 2.56 -8.29 27.62
CA THR A 250 2.44 -8.06 29.08
C THR A 250 3.64 -7.34 29.71
N SER A 251 4.53 -6.73 28.93
CA SER A 251 5.68 -5.94 29.46
C SER A 251 5.63 -4.45 29.10
N ARG A 252 4.47 -3.81 29.24
CA ARG A 252 4.36 -2.34 29.37
C ARG A 252 3.40 -2.00 30.48
#